data_AF-A0A151IV14-F1
#
_entry.id   AF-A0A151IV14-F1
#
_cell.length_a   1.000
_cell.length_b   1.000
_cell.length_c   1.000
_cell.angle_alpha   90.00
_cell.angle_beta   90.00
_cell.angle_gamma   90.00
#
_symmetry.space_group_name_H-M   'P 1'
#
loop_
_entity.id
_entity.type
_entity.pdbx_description
1 polymer ?
#
loop_
_entity_poly.entity_id
_entity_poly.type
_entity_poly.pdbx_seq_one_letter_code
_entity_poly.pdbx_strand_id
1 'polypeptide(L)'
;TKCKVIEFYKNDDVSVNLPGKKDFVSMRKEDGQKEHIQKKLILCNLKELYKIFKEQYPDDWIGFSSFASLRPVHCVLAGSSGTHTICVELQNVT
;
A
#
# COMPACT_ATOMS: atom_id res chain seq x y z
N THR A 1 -4.45 2.43 -16.05
CA THR A 1 -5.11 2.33 -14.73
C THR A 1 -4.50 1.28 -13.80
N LYS A 2 -4.50 -0.03 -14.11
CA LYS A 2 -4.04 -1.08 -13.17
C LYS A 2 -2.59 -0.90 -12.67
N CYS A 3 -1.61 -0.78 -13.57
CA CYS A 3 -0.20 -0.62 -13.18
C CYS A 3 0.02 0.65 -12.34
N LYS A 4 -0.61 1.76 -12.75
CA LYS A 4 -0.59 3.04 -12.04
C LYS A 4 -1.10 2.93 -10.59
N VAL A 5 -2.20 2.23 -10.36
CA VAL A 5 -2.74 2.01 -8.99
C VAL A 5 -1.76 1.18 -8.16
N ILE A 6 -1.18 0.12 -8.75
CA ILE A 6 -0.21 -0.73 -8.07
C ILE A 6 1.06 0.06 -7.69
N GLU A 7 1.55 0.92 -8.59
CA GLU A 7 2.69 1.81 -8.33
C GLU A 7 2.36 2.85 -7.27
N PHE A 8 1.16 3.42 -7.30
CA PHE A 8 0.70 4.37 -6.29
C PHE A 8 0.69 3.75 -4.88
N TYR A 9 0.18 2.53 -4.73
CA TYR A 9 0.25 1.80 -3.44
C TYR A 9 1.69 1.57 -2.94
N LYS A 10 2.67 1.50 -3.84
CA LYS A 10 4.08 1.28 -3.51
C LYS A 10 4.83 2.58 -3.26
N ASN A 11 4.25 3.74 -3.54
CA ASN A 11 4.92 5.02 -3.33
C ASN A 11 5.21 5.23 -1.83
N ASP A 12 6.40 5.74 -1.53
CA ASP A 12 6.84 6.05 -0.17
C ASP A 12 6.08 7.27 0.42
N ASP A 13 5.42 8.07 -0.43
CA ASP A 13 4.57 9.19 0.03
C ASP A 13 3.30 8.73 0.77
N VAL A 14 2.82 7.51 0.46
CA VAL A 14 1.55 6.98 1.01
C VAL A 14 1.76 5.70 1.81
N SER A 15 2.98 5.18 1.87
CA SER A 15 3.31 3.94 2.55
C SER A 15 4.74 3.92 3.10
N VAL A 16 4.96 3.25 4.23
CA VAL A 16 6.29 3.06 4.82
C VAL A 16 6.65 1.59 4.89
N ASN A 17 7.92 1.26 4.72
CA ASN A 17 8.38 -0.12 4.89
C ASN A 17 8.24 -0.55 6.35
N LEU A 18 7.64 -1.73 6.59
CA LEU A 18 7.63 -2.33 7.92
C LEU A 18 9.07 -2.78 8.27
N PRO A 19 9.61 -2.46 9.46
CA PRO A 19 11.01 -2.74 9.78
C PRO A 19 11.25 -4.18 10.27
N GLY A 20 10.20 -4.96 10.56
CA GLY A 20 10.36 -6.28 11.15
C GLY A 20 10.96 -7.30 10.19
N LYS A 21 11.85 -8.15 10.72
CA LYS A 21 12.49 -9.26 9.97
C LYS A 21 11.49 -10.27 9.38
N LYS A 22 10.30 -10.38 9.98
CA LYS A 22 9.20 -11.24 9.50
C LYS A 22 8.17 -10.49 8.65
N ASP A 23 8.35 -9.19 8.43
CA ASP A 23 7.44 -8.36 7.66
C ASP A 23 7.75 -8.45 6.17
N PHE A 24 7.76 -9.67 5.64
CA PHE A 24 7.88 -9.91 4.21
C PHE A 24 6.74 -10.83 3.73
N VAL A 25 6.52 -10.82 2.43
CA VAL A 25 5.64 -11.77 1.73
C VAL A 25 6.49 -12.52 0.71
N SER A 26 6.43 -13.85 0.73
CA SER A 26 7.02 -14.67 -0.32
C SER A 26 6.08 -14.68 -1.52
N MET A 27 6.51 -14.05 -2.62
CA MET A 27 5.80 -14.06 -3.89
C MET A 27 6.55 -14.91 -4.91
N ARG A 28 5.80 -15.60 -5.78
CA ARG A 28 6.38 -16.36 -6.89
C ARG A 28 6.41 -15.46 -8.12
N LYS A 29 7.59 -15.30 -8.72
CA LYS A 29 7.80 -14.61 -9.99
C LYS A 29 7.32 -15.47 -11.15
N GLU A 30 7.16 -14.86 -12.32
CA GLU A 30 6.79 -15.54 -13.57
C GLU A 30 7.83 -16.60 -13.98
N ASP A 31 9.10 -16.38 -13.66
CA ASP A 31 10.20 -17.33 -13.87
C ASP A 31 10.20 -18.52 -12.89
N GLY A 32 9.22 -18.57 -11.97
CA GLY A 32 9.07 -19.62 -10.97
C GLY A 32 9.88 -19.41 -9.70
N GLN A 33 10.76 -18.40 -9.62
CA GLN A 33 11.56 -18.09 -8.44
C GLN A 33 10.70 -17.50 -7.32
N LYS A 34 11.11 -17.74 -6.07
CA LYS A 34 10.49 -17.10 -4.90
C LYS A 34 11.27 -15.84 -4.55
N GLU A 35 10.55 -14.74 -4.40
CA GLU A 35 11.09 -13.47 -3.91
C GLU A 35 10.43 -13.09 -2.59
N HIS A 36 11.22 -12.58 -1.66
CA HIS A 36 10.72 -11.98 -0.44
C HIS A 36 10.58 -10.47 -0.65
N ILE A 37 9.34 -9.99 -0.62
CA ILE A 37 9.02 -8.58 -0.75
C ILE A 37 8.68 -8.04 0.63
N GLN A 38 9.39 -7.00 1.07
CA GLN A 38 9.10 -6.35 2.35
C GLN A 38 7.68 -5.76 2.33
N LYS A 39 6.95 -5.93 3.43
CA LYS A 39 5.64 -5.34 3.61
C LYS A 39 5.76 -3.84 3.78
N LYS A 40 4.77 -3.13 3.25
CA LYS A 40 4.57 -1.70 3.38
C LYS A 40 3.28 -1.43 4.17
N LEU A 41 3.34 -0.54 5.14
CA LEU A 41 2.18 -0.03 5.86
C LEU A 41 1.65 1.20 5.14
N ILE A 42 0.40 1.16 4.72
CA ILE A 42 -0.31 2.33 4.19
C ILE A 42 -0.59 3.29 5.35
N LEU A 43 -0.26 4.56 5.15
CA LEU A 43 -0.28 5.59 6.20
C LEU A 43 -1.68 6.13 6.53
N CYS A 44 -2.66 5.86 5.68
CA CYS A 44 -4.03 6.35 5.83
C CYS A 44 -5.06 5.24 5.50
N ASN A 45 -6.35 5.51 5.71
CA ASN A 45 -7.38 4.54 5.36
C ASN A 45 -7.60 4.49 3.82
N LEU A 46 -8.27 3.44 3.33
CA LEU A 46 -8.48 3.28 1.88
C LEU A 46 -9.27 4.42 1.23
N LYS A 47 -10.21 5.06 1.97
CA LYS A 47 -11.01 6.16 1.41
C LYS A 47 -10.17 7.41 1.22
N GLU A 48 -9.35 7.76 2.21
CA GLU A 48 -8.38 8.86 2.12
C GLU A 48 -7.36 8.59 1.02
N LEU A 49 -6.81 7.38 0.98
CA LEU A 49 -5.85 6.99 -0.05
C LEU A 49 -6.44 7.11 -1.47
N TYR A 50 -7.69 6.69 -1.66
CA TYR A 50 -8.40 6.84 -2.92
C TYR A 50 -8.64 8.32 -3.29
N LYS A 51 -8.95 9.17 -2.30
CA LYS A 51 -9.07 10.62 -2.51
C LYS A 51 -7.75 11.21 -3.03
N ILE A 52 -6.63 10.88 -2.37
CA ILE A 52 -5.28 11.31 -2.80
C ILE A 52 -4.99 10.81 -4.23
N PHE A 53 -5.33 9.56 -4.54
CA PHE A 53 -5.16 9.03 -5.90
C PHE A 53 -5.97 9.82 -6.94
N LYS A 54 -7.22 10.17 -6.63
CA LYS A 54 -8.09 10.95 -7.53
C LYS A 54 -7.64 12.41 -7.67
N GLU A 55 -7.00 12.98 -6.66
CA GLU A 55 -6.39 14.32 -6.72
C GLU A 55 -5.13 14.31 -7.60
N GLN A 56 -4.29 13.28 -7.51
CA GLN A 56 -3.10 13.14 -8.36
C GLN A 56 -3.42 12.72 -9.80
N TYR A 57 -4.50 11.96 -9.99
CA TYR A 57 -4.91 11.41 -11.29
C TYR A 57 -6.41 11.69 -11.54
N PRO A 58 -6.77 12.97 -11.79
CA PRO A 58 -8.16 13.38 -11.97
C PRO A 58 -8.84 12.67 -13.13
N ASP A 59 -8.10 12.38 -14.20
CA ASP A 59 -8.63 11.75 -15.42
C ASP A 59 -8.79 10.22 -15.34
N ASP A 60 -8.32 9.55 -14.28
CA ASP A 60 -8.42 8.09 -14.19
C ASP A 60 -9.83 7.66 -13.72
N TRP A 61 -10.57 6.91 -14.53
CA TRP A 61 -11.97 6.53 -14.24
C TRP A 61 -12.15 5.35 -13.26
N ILE A 62 -11.11 4.93 -12.57
CA ILE A 62 -11.22 3.81 -11.64
C ILE A 62 -12.17 4.12 -10.47
N GLY A 63 -13.10 3.20 -10.19
CA GLY A 63 -13.96 3.28 -9.01
C GLY A 63 -13.27 2.77 -7.75
N PHE A 64 -13.76 3.19 -6.59
CA PHE A 64 -13.21 2.82 -5.27
C PHE A 64 -13.06 1.31 -5.07
N SER A 65 -14.08 0.51 -5.41
CA SER A 65 -14.02 -0.94 -5.23
C SER A 65 -12.91 -1.58 -6.05
N SER A 66 -12.76 -1.18 -7.32
CA SER A 66 -11.67 -1.65 -8.20
C SER A 66 -10.31 -1.20 -7.68
N PHE A 67 -10.20 0.05 -7.22
CA PHE A 67 -8.98 0.57 -6.59
C PHE A 67 -8.56 -0.28 -5.39
N ALA A 68 -9.48 -0.51 -4.45
CA ALA A 68 -9.24 -1.31 -3.25
C ALA A 68 -8.86 -2.77 -3.57
N SER A 69 -9.47 -3.38 -4.58
CA SER A 69 -9.14 -4.74 -5.03
C SER A 69 -7.77 -4.86 -5.72
N LEU A 70 -7.22 -3.77 -6.26
CA LEU A 70 -5.89 -3.76 -6.88
C LEU A 70 -4.74 -3.58 -5.89
N ARG A 71 -5.04 -3.42 -4.60
CA ARG A 71 -4.04 -3.31 -3.54
C ARG A 71 -3.10 -4.52 -3.53
N PRO A 72 -1.78 -4.32 -3.67
CA PRO A 72 -0.81 -5.41 -3.58
C PRO A 72 -0.83 -6.08 -2.21
N VAL A 73 -0.63 -7.40 -2.15
CA VAL A 73 -0.64 -8.19 -0.90
C VAL A 73 0.40 -7.71 0.12
N HIS A 74 1.54 -7.18 -0.34
CA HIS A 74 2.56 -6.62 0.55
C HIS A 74 2.22 -5.22 1.07
N CYS A 75 1.17 -4.55 0.58
CA CYS A 75 0.70 -3.25 1.07
C CYS A 75 -0.44 -3.46 2.08
N VAL A 76 -0.13 -3.36 3.37
CA VAL A 76 -1.05 -3.64 4.47
C VAL A 76 -1.62 -2.35 5.06
N LEU A 77 -2.84 -2.43 5.61
CA LEU A 77 -3.46 -1.31 6.32
C LEU A 77 -3.07 -1.34 7.80
N ALA A 78 -3.09 -0.16 8.43
CA ALA A 78 -3.03 -0.04 9.87
C ALA A 78 -4.15 -0.86 10.54
N GLY A 79 -3.81 -1.58 11.60
CA GLY A 79 -4.72 -2.47 12.33
C GLY A 79 -4.80 -3.90 11.78
N SER A 80 -4.04 -4.24 10.73
CA SER A 80 -3.87 -5.65 10.37
C SER A 80 -3.00 -6.38 11.41
N SER A 81 -3.26 -7.68 11.61
CA SER A 81 -2.54 -8.46 12.63
C SER A 81 -1.03 -8.38 12.42
N GLY A 82 -0.32 -7.92 13.47
CA GLY A 82 1.14 -7.71 13.43
C GLY A 82 1.59 -6.28 13.13
N THR A 83 0.69 -5.31 12.86
CA THR A 83 1.07 -3.90 12.64
C THR A 83 1.05 -3.04 13.91
N HIS A 84 0.86 -3.63 15.09
CA HIS A 84 0.67 -2.91 16.36
C HIS A 84 1.93 -2.20 16.88
N THR A 85 3.09 -2.46 16.26
CA THR A 85 4.39 -1.89 16.69
C THR A 85 4.76 -0.61 15.92
N ILE A 86 4.05 -0.29 14.83
CA ILE A 86 4.25 0.99 14.14
C ILE A 86 3.26 1.99 14.69
N CYS A 87 3.79 2.97 15.44
CA CYS A 87 3.06 4.18 15.73
C CYS A 87 2.86 4.91 14.39
N VAL A 88 1.62 4.94 13.89
CA VAL A 88 1.27 5.81 12.76
C VAL A 88 1.15 7.19 13.39
N GLU A 89 2.29 7.86 13.55
CA GLU A 89 2.29 9.26 13.92
C GLU A 89 1.65 9.97 12.74
N LEU A 90 0.35 10.27 12.88
CA LEU A 90 -0.34 11.23 12.02
C LEU A 90 0.59 12.43 11.97
N GLN A 91 1.23 12.66 10.83
CA GLN A 91 1.96 13.89 10.61
C GLN A 91 0.89 14.99 10.67
N ASN A 92 0.67 15.53 11.87
CA ASN A 92 -0.01 16.79 12.10
C ASN A 92 0.89 17.84 11.46
N VAL A 93 0.79 17.98 10.13
CA VAL A 93 1.33 19.12 9.42
C VAL A 93 0.50 20.31 9.93
N THR A 94 1.19 21.12 10.73
CA THR A 94 0.67 22.31 11.41
C THR A 94 0.37 23.40 10.40
#